data_AF-A0A5E4LI85-F1
#
_entry.id   AF-A0A5E4LI85-F1
#
_cell.length_a   1.000
_cell.length_b   1.000
_cell.length_c   1.000
_cell.angle_alpha   90.00
_cell.angle_beta   90.00
_cell.angle_gamma   90.00
#
_symmetry.space_group_name_H-M   'P 1'
#
loop_
_entity.id
_entity.type
_entity.pdbx_description
1 polymer ?
#
loop_
_entity_poly.entity_id
_entity_poly.type
_entity_poly.pdbx_seq_one_letter_code
_entity_poly.pdbx_strand_id
1 'polypeptide(L)'
;MANASVSCSSAQVTLAEPFSYVSNFTATPLGGAKISGMKTASLQNTTYLSFMLSPLAEGSSQQVAIGYHITDPTAALSEALSAAEYQVSFYNRTKDALALSQAKSLILQGRINEALAILSQMRQDAQSLSSSYADYSLYEQEKSAAEAEISSALSLEGDFTSANLSAAYAGLTALLTPYQTSLTSSSDEANSGNYGKALPIIRKGRSAYRTELSEMSYKSLLAAENEYAKARKAGRSAEELSQAESLLSSAQQLYSQPDHLQSYLQSSNALAVLSLLSNSALDAKADAAGQLAQLKAEFTAALAEASAAYDNYSSQYSSLSSQSRKQMPLTPSAAQSKISSAQAKFSSAEKLSDPLKALSGANESLQQLLSVRQSMQEALSGLQKSAYSSLQVAKVAVAEVKRKGAGGADSSAQLDSELSRAESFYTNALYADSLVASDGIIKAANALLSGSSQGIDAKTILLGAVSLIFIAAIAYYFLNSQKKRAPPEKKEMPKA
;
A
#
# COMPACT_ATOMS: atom_id res chain seq x y z
N MET A 1 -55.59 1.75 -5.21
CA MET A 1 -56.82 2.00 -4.41
C MET A 1 -57.86 2.57 -5.35
N ALA A 2 -59.10 2.08 -5.31
CA ALA A 2 -60.15 2.47 -6.24
C ALA A 2 -60.45 3.98 -6.08
N ASN A 3 -60.20 4.75 -7.14
CA ASN A 3 -60.63 6.14 -7.24
C ASN A 3 -62.16 6.15 -7.23
N ALA A 4 -62.77 6.61 -6.14
CA ALA A 4 -64.16 7.04 -6.18
C ALA A 4 -64.23 8.32 -7.03
N SER A 5 -64.45 8.14 -8.33
CA SER A 5 -64.70 9.24 -9.26
C SER A 5 -66.12 9.78 -9.03
N VAL A 6 -66.24 11.03 -8.61
CA VAL A 6 -67.50 11.78 -8.59
C VAL A 6 -67.65 12.48 -9.95
N SER A 7 -68.64 12.07 -10.74
CA SER A 7 -68.99 12.73 -12.00
C SER A 7 -69.94 13.89 -11.71
N CYS A 8 -69.50 15.13 -11.95
CA CYS A 8 -70.40 16.29 -11.95
C CYS A 8 -71.12 16.42 -13.31
N SER A 9 -71.90 15.40 -13.70
CA SER A 9 -72.64 15.41 -14.97
C SER A 9 -73.80 16.42 -15.00
N SER A 10 -74.14 17.08 -13.89
CA SER A 10 -75.30 17.97 -13.79
C SER A 10 -74.98 19.47 -13.63
N ALA A 11 -73.72 19.89 -13.43
CA ALA A 11 -73.41 21.31 -13.28
C ALA A 11 -73.20 22.01 -14.63
N GLN A 12 -73.90 23.13 -14.86
CA GLN A 12 -73.66 24.02 -16.01
C GLN A 12 -72.90 25.26 -15.55
N VAL A 13 -71.79 25.58 -16.21
CA VAL A 13 -70.96 26.77 -15.92
C VAL A 13 -71.39 27.90 -16.86
N THR A 14 -71.65 29.09 -16.34
CA THR A 14 -71.94 30.29 -17.15
C THR A 14 -71.02 31.42 -16.71
N LEU A 15 -70.31 32.02 -17.67
CA LEU A 15 -69.45 33.18 -17.44
C LEU A 15 -70.29 34.46 -17.48
N ALA A 16 -70.17 35.31 -16.47
CA ALA A 16 -70.73 36.66 -16.49
C ALA A 16 -69.74 37.63 -17.16
N GLU A 17 -70.26 38.56 -17.96
CA GLU A 17 -69.49 39.63 -18.64
C GLU A 17 -68.61 40.45 -17.66
N PRO A 18 -67.46 41.01 -18.10
CA PRO A 18 -67.18 41.52 -19.46
C PRO A 18 -66.32 40.62 -20.37
N PHE A 19 -66.07 39.36 -20.01
CA PHE A 19 -65.15 38.50 -20.78
C PHE A 19 -65.87 37.51 -21.70
N SER A 20 -66.59 38.02 -22.71
CA SER A 20 -67.02 37.25 -23.87
C SER A 20 -65.87 36.94 -24.87
N TYR A 21 -64.66 37.45 -24.60
CA TYR A 21 -63.51 37.40 -25.52
C TYR A 21 -62.28 36.61 -25.02
N VAL A 22 -62.33 35.97 -23.84
CA VAL A 22 -61.20 35.15 -23.37
C VAL A 22 -61.33 33.76 -23.99
N SER A 23 -60.52 33.50 -25.02
CA SER A 23 -60.61 32.29 -25.86
C SER A 23 -60.22 30.99 -25.15
N ASN A 24 -59.57 31.05 -23.99
CA ASN A 24 -59.20 29.88 -23.21
C ASN A 24 -59.18 30.20 -21.71
N PHE A 25 -59.98 29.48 -20.93
CA PHE A 25 -59.88 29.46 -19.47
C PHE A 25 -59.91 28.00 -18.99
N THR A 26 -59.23 27.72 -17.89
CA THR A 26 -59.24 26.40 -17.26
C THR A 26 -59.71 26.55 -15.82
N ALA A 27 -60.88 25.99 -15.48
CA ALA A 27 -61.29 25.76 -14.10
C ALA A 27 -61.26 24.27 -13.77
N THR A 28 -60.84 23.97 -12.55
CA THR A 28 -60.94 22.64 -11.96
C THR A 28 -62.09 22.67 -10.96
N PRO A 29 -63.29 22.17 -11.30
CA PRO A 29 -64.38 22.02 -10.33
C PRO A 29 -63.99 21.00 -9.25
N LEU A 30 -64.70 21.04 -8.12
CA LEU A 30 -64.57 20.18 -6.92
C LEU A 30 -64.77 18.65 -7.15
N GLY A 31 -64.62 18.18 -8.40
CA GLY A 31 -64.60 16.78 -8.84
C GLY A 31 -63.46 16.41 -9.80
N GLY A 32 -62.52 17.32 -10.10
CA GLY A 32 -61.27 16.99 -10.79
C GLY A 32 -61.33 16.81 -12.32
N ALA A 33 -62.47 17.02 -12.99
CA ALA A 33 -62.53 17.04 -14.45
C ALA A 33 -62.35 18.47 -14.99
N LYS A 34 -61.37 18.66 -15.88
CA LYS A 34 -61.08 19.92 -16.57
C LYS A 34 -62.31 20.34 -17.41
N ILE A 35 -62.94 21.47 -17.10
CA ILE A 35 -64.04 22.00 -17.91
C ILE A 35 -63.45 22.96 -18.96
N SER A 36 -63.69 22.68 -20.23
CA SER A 36 -63.46 23.60 -21.36
C SER A 36 -64.72 23.68 -22.21
N GLY A 37 -65.29 24.88 -22.38
CA GLY A 37 -66.45 25.08 -23.24
C GLY A 37 -67.08 26.47 -23.09
N MET A 38 -67.59 26.99 -24.21
CA MET A 38 -68.16 28.33 -24.34
C MET A 38 -69.68 28.23 -24.45
N LYS A 39 -70.44 28.89 -23.55
CA LYS A 39 -71.88 29.12 -23.76
C LYS A 39 -72.41 30.30 -22.93
N THR A 40 -73.22 31.12 -23.58
CA THR A 40 -74.00 32.23 -23.00
C THR A 40 -75.32 31.72 -22.43
N ALA A 41 -75.74 32.25 -21.27
CA ALA A 41 -77.10 32.05 -20.73
C ALA A 41 -77.55 33.24 -19.86
N SER A 42 -78.88 33.44 -19.85
CA SER A 42 -79.63 34.52 -19.20
C SER A 42 -79.70 34.38 -17.67
N LEU A 43 -79.64 35.51 -16.97
CA LEU A 43 -79.61 35.65 -15.50
C LEU A 43 -80.99 35.48 -14.87
N GLN A 44 -81.13 34.55 -13.91
CA GLN A 44 -81.96 34.73 -12.70
C GLN A 44 -81.34 34.01 -11.49
N ASN A 45 -81.26 34.72 -10.35
CA ASN A 45 -80.82 34.32 -9.00
C ASN A 45 -79.48 33.56 -8.90
N THR A 46 -78.40 34.32 -8.71
CA THR A 46 -77.01 33.84 -8.68
C THR A 46 -76.45 33.82 -7.25
N THR A 47 -75.76 32.74 -6.87
CA THR A 47 -74.93 32.67 -5.65
C THR A 47 -73.47 32.93 -6.05
N TYR A 48 -72.76 33.78 -5.28
CA TYR A 48 -71.38 34.16 -5.54
C TYR A 48 -70.42 33.26 -4.76
N LEU A 49 -69.47 32.61 -5.43
CA LEU A 49 -68.24 32.12 -4.80
C LEU A 49 -67.05 32.79 -5.51
N SER A 50 -66.19 33.45 -4.73
CA SER A 50 -65.00 34.12 -5.27
C SER A 50 -63.82 33.15 -5.30
N PHE A 51 -63.09 33.11 -6.40
CA PHE A 51 -61.83 32.38 -6.50
C PHE A 51 -60.73 33.37 -6.91
N MET A 52 -59.50 33.17 -6.43
CA MET A 52 -58.35 33.89 -6.97
C MET A 52 -57.85 33.17 -8.23
N LEU A 53 -57.80 33.88 -9.35
CA LEU A 53 -57.14 33.43 -10.57
C LEU A 53 -55.80 34.14 -10.69
N SER A 54 -54.71 33.38 -10.74
CA SER A 54 -53.44 33.91 -11.27
C SER A 54 -53.44 33.66 -12.78
N PRO A 55 -53.39 34.69 -13.63
CA PRO A 55 -53.25 34.47 -15.07
C PRO A 55 -51.87 33.85 -15.37
N LEU A 56 -51.81 33.06 -16.43
CA LEU A 56 -50.60 32.42 -16.99
C LEU A 56 -49.63 33.43 -17.66
N ALA A 57 -49.68 34.70 -17.28
CA ALA A 57 -48.71 35.73 -17.67
C ALA A 57 -48.11 36.35 -16.40
N GLU A 58 -46.78 36.30 -16.30
CA GLU A 58 -46.02 36.81 -15.15
C GLU A 58 -46.43 38.26 -14.82
N GLY A 59 -46.84 38.49 -13.57
CA GLY A 59 -46.76 39.82 -12.95
C GLY A 59 -48.06 40.53 -12.56
N SER A 60 -49.26 39.98 -12.77
CA SER A 60 -50.48 40.61 -12.21
C SER A 60 -51.51 39.58 -11.73
N SER A 61 -51.77 39.55 -10.42
CA SER A 61 -52.86 38.78 -9.83
C SER A 61 -54.16 39.60 -9.95
N GLN A 62 -55.16 39.09 -10.67
CA GLN A 62 -56.52 39.64 -10.64
C GLN A 62 -57.46 38.65 -9.94
N GLN A 63 -58.17 39.11 -8.91
CA GLN A 63 -59.27 38.34 -8.34
C GLN A 63 -60.44 38.31 -9.34
N VAL A 64 -60.85 37.12 -9.78
CA VAL A 64 -61.97 36.95 -10.70
C VAL A 64 -63.00 36.04 -10.04
N ALA A 65 -64.17 36.59 -9.72
CA ALA A 65 -65.28 35.80 -9.21
C ALA A 65 -65.93 35.00 -10.35
N ILE A 66 -66.05 33.68 -10.19
CA ILE A 66 -66.77 32.81 -11.12
C ILE A 66 -68.04 32.33 -10.41
N GLY A 67 -69.21 32.71 -10.93
CA GLY A 67 -70.49 32.17 -10.46
C GLY A 67 -70.73 30.77 -11.02
N TYR A 68 -71.29 29.86 -10.21
CA TYR A 68 -71.80 28.56 -10.66
C TYR A 68 -73.23 28.34 -10.18
N HIS A 69 -74.02 27.60 -10.95
CA HIS A 69 -75.39 27.25 -10.61
C HIS A 69 -75.46 25.74 -10.28
N ILE A 70 -75.86 25.39 -9.05
CA ILE A 70 -76.10 24.00 -8.67
C ILE A 70 -77.52 23.63 -9.10
N THR A 71 -77.64 22.73 -10.08
CA THR A 71 -78.92 22.31 -10.69
C THR A 71 -79.71 21.33 -9.84
N ASP A 72 -79.04 20.56 -8.97
CA ASP A 72 -79.66 19.70 -7.95
C ASP A 72 -78.98 19.91 -6.58
N PRO A 73 -79.49 20.85 -5.77
CA PRO A 73 -78.94 21.13 -4.44
C PRO A 73 -79.02 19.95 -3.48
N THR A 74 -79.95 19.01 -3.70
CA THR A 74 -80.23 17.90 -2.77
C THR A 74 -79.20 16.79 -2.93
N ALA A 75 -78.85 16.44 -4.17
CA ALA A 75 -77.78 15.47 -4.45
C ALA A 75 -76.41 16.00 -4.00
N ALA A 76 -76.09 17.26 -4.31
CA ALA A 76 -74.83 17.90 -3.90
C ALA A 76 -74.69 17.96 -2.37
N LEU A 77 -75.80 18.19 -1.66
CA LEU A 77 -75.83 18.22 -0.20
C LEU A 77 -75.61 16.83 0.41
N SER A 78 -76.25 15.80 -0.13
CA SER A 78 -76.12 14.42 0.36
C SER A 78 -74.68 13.92 0.25
N GLU A 79 -74.01 14.20 -0.88
CA GLU A 79 -72.61 13.80 -1.09
C GLU A 79 -71.64 14.58 -0.20
N ALA A 80 -71.81 15.91 -0.11
CA ALA A 80 -70.97 16.75 0.74
C ALA A 80 -71.09 16.37 2.23
N LEU A 81 -72.29 16.00 2.68
CA LEU A 81 -72.53 15.56 4.05
C LEU A 81 -71.83 14.22 4.35
N SER A 82 -71.92 13.25 3.44
CA SER A 82 -71.26 11.95 3.59
C SER A 82 -69.74 12.07 3.63
N ALA A 83 -69.15 12.92 2.78
CA ALA A 83 -67.72 13.20 2.79
C ALA A 83 -67.26 13.88 4.10
N ALA A 84 -68.05 14.82 4.62
CA ALA A 84 -67.75 15.48 5.88
C ALA A 84 -67.91 14.56 7.10
N GLU A 85 -68.89 13.63 7.09
CA GLU A 85 -69.03 12.60 8.12
C GLU A 85 -67.81 11.65 8.14
N TYR A 86 -67.34 11.24 6.97
CA TYR A 86 -66.11 10.46 6.85
C TYR A 86 -64.90 11.24 7.37
N GLN A 87 -64.77 12.52 7.01
CA GLN A 87 -63.71 13.41 7.48
C GLN A 87 -63.70 13.53 9.01
N VAL A 88 -64.87 13.76 9.64
CA VAL A 88 -64.98 13.86 11.10
C VAL A 88 -64.57 12.55 11.77
N SER A 89 -64.98 11.41 11.21
CA SER A 89 -64.58 10.09 11.71
C SER A 89 -63.07 9.85 11.58
N PHE A 90 -62.48 10.26 10.45
CA PHE A 90 -61.07 10.00 10.15
C PHE A 90 -60.11 10.90 10.93
N TYR A 91 -60.35 12.22 10.96
CA TYR A 91 -59.46 13.17 11.63
C TYR A 91 -59.83 13.44 13.10
N ASN A 92 -61.05 13.07 13.52
CA ASN A 92 -61.56 13.18 14.90
C ASN A 92 -61.33 14.57 15.55
N ARG A 93 -61.47 15.64 14.77
CA ARG A 93 -61.27 17.03 15.22
C ARG A 93 -62.57 17.64 15.73
N THR A 94 -62.55 18.22 16.93
CA THR A 94 -63.70 18.92 17.52
C THR A 94 -64.23 20.05 16.63
N LYS A 95 -63.35 20.81 15.96
CA LYS A 95 -63.74 21.85 14.98
C LYS A 95 -64.57 21.27 13.83
N ASP A 96 -64.17 20.13 13.29
CA ASP A 96 -64.83 19.50 12.15
C ASP A 96 -66.18 18.89 12.57
N ALA A 97 -66.24 18.31 13.78
CA ALA A 97 -67.49 17.82 14.36
C ALA A 97 -68.50 18.96 14.61
N LEU A 98 -68.03 20.11 15.12
CA LEU A 98 -68.86 21.31 15.32
C LEU A 98 -69.32 21.90 13.98
N ALA A 99 -68.43 22.01 13.00
CA ALA A 99 -68.76 22.49 11.66
C ALA A 99 -69.78 21.56 10.96
N LEU A 100 -69.65 20.24 11.09
CA LEU A 100 -70.62 19.28 10.59
C LEU A 100 -71.97 19.41 11.29
N SER A 101 -71.99 19.59 12.61
CA SER A 101 -73.21 19.82 13.38
C SER A 101 -73.92 21.11 12.95
N GLN A 102 -73.15 22.20 12.76
CA GLN A 102 -73.66 23.48 12.26
C GLN A 102 -74.22 23.36 10.85
N ALA A 103 -73.52 22.66 9.94
CA ALA A 103 -74.01 22.37 8.60
C ALA A 103 -75.32 21.59 8.65
N LYS A 104 -75.43 20.52 9.45
CA LYS A 104 -76.66 19.75 9.66
C LYS A 104 -77.83 20.60 10.18
N SER A 105 -77.56 21.52 11.10
CA SER A 105 -78.58 22.45 11.61
C SER A 105 -79.09 23.41 10.53
N LEU A 106 -78.20 23.95 9.70
CA LEU A 106 -78.57 24.84 8.59
C LEU A 106 -79.38 24.11 7.51
N ILE A 107 -79.09 22.83 7.26
CA ILE A 107 -79.90 21.98 6.37
C ILE A 107 -81.34 21.88 6.87
N LEU A 108 -81.55 21.59 8.16
CA LEU A 108 -82.88 21.48 8.76
C LEU A 108 -83.67 22.79 8.72
N GLN A 109 -82.97 23.93 8.66
CA GLN A 109 -83.57 25.27 8.53
C GLN A 109 -83.85 25.68 7.07
N GLY A 110 -83.61 24.81 6.09
CA GLY A 110 -83.76 25.12 4.67
C GLY A 110 -82.66 26.03 4.10
N ARG A 111 -81.60 26.32 4.87
CA ARG A 111 -80.49 27.20 4.49
C ARG A 111 -79.37 26.41 3.80
N ILE A 112 -79.73 25.73 2.70
CA ILE A 112 -78.88 24.75 2.01
C ILE A 112 -77.56 25.37 1.51
N ASN A 113 -77.60 26.60 0.99
CA ASN A 113 -76.41 27.28 0.46
C ASN A 113 -75.34 27.53 1.54
N GLU A 114 -75.76 27.86 2.76
CA GLU A 114 -74.86 28.12 3.87
C GLU A 114 -74.28 26.82 4.44
N ALA A 115 -75.08 25.76 4.48
CA ALA A 115 -74.59 24.43 4.83
C ALA A 115 -73.52 23.94 3.84
N LEU A 116 -73.76 24.11 2.54
CA LEU A 116 -72.78 23.76 1.50
C LEU A 116 -71.48 24.56 1.61
N ALA A 117 -71.55 25.84 1.99
CA ALA A 117 -70.35 26.66 2.21
C ALA A 117 -69.49 26.12 3.38
N ILE A 118 -70.12 25.75 4.50
CA ILE A 118 -69.42 25.15 5.64
C ILE A 118 -68.81 23.80 5.25
N LEU A 119 -69.56 22.92 4.58
CA LEU A 119 -69.07 21.61 4.14
C LEU A 119 -67.93 21.73 3.12
N SER A 120 -67.98 22.72 2.23
CA SER A 120 -66.90 23.02 1.30
C SER A 120 -65.64 23.49 2.02
N GLN A 121 -65.77 24.36 3.03
CA GLN A 121 -64.64 24.80 3.84
C GLN A 121 -64.03 23.64 4.62
N MET A 122 -64.85 22.77 5.22
CA MET A 122 -64.37 21.56 5.89
C MET A 122 -63.54 20.68 4.94
N ARG A 123 -63.99 20.50 3.71
CA ARG A 123 -63.28 19.71 2.69
C ARG A 123 -61.95 20.36 2.29
N GLN A 124 -61.90 21.68 2.13
CA GLN A 124 -60.65 22.41 1.86
C GLN A 124 -59.66 22.25 3.03
N ASP A 125 -60.14 22.39 4.28
CA ASP A 125 -59.34 22.16 5.47
C ASP A 125 -58.80 20.70 5.49
N ALA A 126 -59.61 19.69 5.17
CA ALA A 126 -59.16 18.30 5.08
C ALA A 126 -58.15 18.00 3.97
N GLN A 127 -58.28 18.65 2.81
CA GLN A 127 -57.30 18.51 1.73
C GLN A 127 -55.95 19.04 2.17
N SER A 128 -55.91 20.19 2.86
CA SER A 128 -54.67 20.72 3.42
C SER A 128 -54.04 19.79 4.47
N LEU A 129 -54.86 19.11 5.28
CA LEU A 129 -54.42 18.11 6.27
C LEU A 129 -53.87 16.84 5.62
N SER A 130 -54.53 16.35 4.56
CA SER A 130 -54.10 15.14 3.84
C SER A 130 -52.75 15.34 3.14
N SER A 131 -52.54 16.50 2.51
CA SER A 131 -51.24 16.87 1.94
C SER A 131 -50.15 16.98 3.01
N SER A 132 -50.47 17.62 4.14
CA SER A 132 -49.54 17.73 5.28
C SER A 132 -49.16 16.37 5.89
N TYR A 133 -50.07 15.39 5.91
CA TYR A 133 -49.79 14.05 6.44
C TYR A 133 -48.92 13.20 5.50
N ALA A 134 -49.14 13.29 4.18
CA ALA A 134 -48.29 12.62 3.20
C ALA A 134 -46.85 13.16 3.24
N ASP A 135 -46.69 14.49 3.33
CA ASP A 135 -45.39 15.14 3.48
C ASP A 135 -44.72 14.77 4.81
N TYR A 136 -45.47 14.68 5.90
CA TYR A 136 -44.97 14.20 7.19
C TYR A 136 -44.40 12.78 7.11
N SER A 137 -45.14 11.83 6.52
CA SER A 137 -44.67 10.45 6.41
C SER A 137 -43.41 10.31 5.55
N LEU A 138 -43.31 11.08 4.47
CA LEU A 138 -42.10 11.10 3.63
C LEU A 138 -40.93 11.77 4.34
N TYR A 139 -41.19 12.84 5.07
CA TYR A 139 -40.18 13.53 5.87
C TYR A 139 -39.58 12.62 6.94
N GLU A 140 -40.40 11.92 7.73
CA GLU A 140 -39.90 11.01 8.79
C GLU A 140 -39.06 9.87 8.21
N GLN A 141 -39.42 9.35 7.02
CA GLN A 141 -38.62 8.33 6.33
C GLN A 141 -37.25 8.87 5.91
N GLU A 142 -37.19 10.06 5.29
CA GLU A 142 -35.93 10.68 4.88
C GLU A 142 -35.07 11.07 6.09
N LYS A 143 -35.70 11.55 7.16
CA LYS A 143 -35.05 11.88 8.43
C LYS A 143 -34.36 10.67 9.04
N SER A 144 -35.11 9.58 9.21
CA SER A 144 -34.57 8.33 9.75
C SER A 144 -33.42 7.79 8.88
N ALA A 145 -33.54 7.89 7.56
CA ALA A 145 -32.49 7.46 6.65
C ALA A 145 -31.22 8.34 6.75
N ALA A 146 -31.38 9.65 6.92
CA ALA A 146 -30.26 10.57 7.09
C ALA A 146 -29.55 10.38 8.43
N GLU A 147 -30.31 10.21 9.52
CA GLU A 147 -29.78 9.91 10.85
C GLU A 147 -28.99 8.60 10.86
N ALA A 148 -29.48 7.57 10.17
CA ALA A 148 -28.78 6.30 10.01
C ALA A 148 -27.47 6.44 9.22
N GLU A 149 -27.46 7.20 8.12
CA GLU A 149 -26.26 7.46 7.32
C GLU A 149 -25.19 8.23 8.11
N ILE A 150 -25.60 9.28 8.84
CA ILE A 150 -24.70 10.06 9.71
C ILE A 150 -24.14 9.18 10.83
N SER A 151 -24.99 8.39 11.48
CA SER A 151 -24.57 7.49 12.56
C SER A 151 -23.58 6.43 12.08
N SER A 152 -23.81 5.85 10.89
CA SER A 152 -22.88 4.91 10.26
C SER A 152 -21.52 5.54 10.02
N ALA A 153 -21.47 6.75 9.46
CA ALA A 153 -20.23 7.46 9.20
C ALA A 153 -19.46 7.83 10.48
N LEU A 154 -20.17 8.26 11.53
CA LEU A 154 -19.56 8.56 12.84
C LEU A 154 -19.02 7.31 13.51
N SER A 155 -19.67 6.15 13.37
CA SER A 155 -19.21 4.89 13.96
C SER A 155 -17.84 4.43 13.44
N LEU A 156 -17.44 4.88 12.25
CA LEU A 156 -16.14 4.55 11.65
C LEU A 156 -14.99 5.37 12.23
N GLU A 157 -15.23 6.35 13.10
CA GLU A 157 -14.16 7.11 13.77
C GLU A 157 -13.13 6.19 14.45
N GLY A 158 -13.61 5.12 15.10
CA GLY A 158 -12.74 4.12 15.72
C GLY A 158 -11.88 3.37 14.70
N ASP A 159 -12.44 3.05 13.54
CA ASP A 159 -11.73 2.35 12.46
C ASP A 159 -10.66 3.26 11.82
N PHE A 160 -10.98 4.52 11.56
CA PHE A 160 -9.99 5.48 11.06
C PHE A 160 -8.89 5.76 12.08
N THR A 161 -9.24 5.88 13.37
CA THR A 161 -8.26 6.16 14.43
C THR A 161 -7.33 4.99 14.66
N SER A 162 -7.86 3.76 14.75
CA SER A 162 -7.06 2.55 14.91
C SER A 162 -6.13 2.28 13.71
N ALA A 163 -6.55 2.67 12.52
CA ALA A 163 -5.73 2.61 11.31
C ALA A 163 -4.79 3.81 11.10
N ASN A 164 -4.76 4.77 12.04
CA ASN A 164 -3.97 6.00 11.96
C ASN A 164 -4.25 6.84 10.70
N LEU A 165 -5.50 6.90 10.29
CA LEU A 165 -6.00 7.58 9.08
C LEU A 165 -6.62 8.96 9.37
N SER A 166 -5.95 9.77 10.19
CA SER A 166 -6.47 11.05 10.69
C SER A 166 -6.86 12.04 9.57
N ALA A 167 -6.08 12.09 8.48
CA ALA A 167 -6.38 12.95 7.33
C ALA A 167 -7.63 12.49 6.56
N ALA A 168 -7.83 11.16 6.42
CA ALA A 168 -9.00 10.62 5.75
C ALA A 168 -10.26 10.84 6.60
N TYR A 169 -10.16 10.65 7.92
CA TYR A 169 -11.24 10.98 8.84
C TYR A 169 -11.62 12.47 8.79
N ALA A 170 -10.63 13.38 8.78
CA ALA A 170 -10.90 14.81 8.64
C ALA A 170 -11.66 15.15 7.34
N GLY A 171 -11.35 14.47 6.24
CA GLY A 171 -12.10 14.59 4.98
C GLY A 171 -13.56 14.15 5.12
N LEU A 172 -13.80 13.02 5.79
CA LEU A 172 -15.16 12.53 6.07
C LEU A 172 -15.93 13.48 7.00
N THR A 173 -15.31 14.00 8.05
CA THR A 173 -15.94 14.98 8.97
C THR A 173 -16.32 16.28 8.26
N ALA A 174 -15.48 16.75 7.33
CA ALA A 174 -15.77 17.94 6.52
C ALA A 174 -17.02 17.75 5.64
N LEU A 175 -17.27 16.53 5.15
CA LEU A 175 -18.45 16.14 4.38
C LEU A 175 -19.70 15.94 5.27
N LEU A 176 -19.53 15.43 6.50
CA LEU A 176 -20.63 15.24 7.44
C LEU A 176 -21.22 16.56 7.96
N THR A 177 -20.40 17.59 8.11
CA THR A 177 -20.82 18.87 8.72
C THR A 177 -21.96 19.58 7.94
N PRO A 178 -21.88 19.76 6.61
CA PRO A 178 -23.00 20.28 5.81
C PRO A 178 -24.25 19.38 5.83
N TYR A 179 -24.06 18.06 5.92
CA TYR A 179 -25.17 17.11 5.96
C TYR A 179 -25.94 17.22 7.29
N GLN A 180 -25.24 17.26 8.41
CA GLN A 180 -25.81 17.52 9.74
C GLN A 180 -26.54 18.87 9.77
N THR A 181 -25.94 19.92 9.21
CA THR A 181 -26.56 21.25 9.12
C THR A 181 -27.89 21.21 8.33
N SER A 182 -27.95 20.43 7.25
CA SER A 182 -29.16 20.25 6.46
C SER A 182 -30.25 19.48 7.24
N LEU A 183 -29.87 18.46 8.00
CA LEU A 183 -30.77 17.71 8.87
C LEU A 183 -31.36 18.59 9.99
N THR A 184 -30.52 19.40 10.65
CA THR A 184 -30.97 20.36 11.66
C THR A 184 -31.93 21.39 11.06
N SER A 185 -31.55 22.03 9.95
CA SER A 185 -32.39 23.03 9.28
C SER A 185 -33.73 22.44 8.82
N SER A 186 -33.71 21.20 8.33
CA SER A 186 -34.93 20.48 7.95
C SER A 186 -35.81 20.15 9.17
N SER A 187 -35.20 19.83 10.31
CA SER A 187 -35.92 19.55 11.56
C SER A 187 -36.59 20.80 12.13
N ASP A 188 -35.94 21.96 12.02
CA ASP A 188 -36.52 23.24 12.47
C ASP A 188 -37.76 23.63 11.66
N GLU A 189 -37.75 23.42 10.34
CA GLU A 189 -38.94 23.60 9.48
C GLU A 189 -40.05 22.61 9.82
N ALA A 190 -39.70 21.34 10.08
CA ALA A 190 -40.67 20.31 10.46
C ALA A 190 -41.30 20.57 11.84
N ASN A 191 -40.53 21.06 12.81
CA ASN A 191 -41.02 21.46 14.14
C ASN A 191 -42.02 22.62 14.06
N SER A 192 -41.94 23.43 13.00
CA SER A 192 -42.89 24.50 12.70
C SER A 192 -44.12 24.02 11.91
N GLY A 193 -44.25 22.71 11.65
CA GLY A 193 -45.32 22.10 10.87
C GLY A 193 -45.15 22.22 9.35
N ASN A 194 -44.02 22.74 8.85
CA ASN A 194 -43.78 23.00 7.43
C ASN A 194 -43.13 21.79 6.72
N TYR A 195 -43.76 20.61 6.76
CA TYR A 195 -43.17 19.37 6.20
C TYR A 195 -42.83 19.46 4.70
N GLY A 196 -43.64 20.19 3.91
CA GLY A 196 -43.35 20.44 2.49
C GLY A 196 -42.11 21.29 2.23
N LYS A 197 -41.63 22.08 3.20
CA LYS A 197 -40.36 22.82 3.14
C LYS A 197 -39.19 22.03 3.71
N ALA A 198 -39.43 21.25 4.76
CA ALA A 198 -38.44 20.37 5.37
C ALA A 198 -37.94 19.31 4.37
N LEU A 199 -38.85 18.62 3.68
CA LEU A 199 -38.53 17.49 2.80
C LEU A 199 -37.51 17.83 1.69
N PRO A 200 -37.60 18.95 0.94
CA PRO A 200 -36.56 19.34 -0.02
C PRO A 200 -35.19 19.61 0.60
N ILE A 201 -35.13 20.18 1.82
CA ILE A 201 -33.86 20.52 2.48
C ILE A 201 -33.07 19.25 2.78
N ILE A 202 -33.70 18.27 3.43
CA ILE A 202 -33.04 17.01 3.79
C ILE A 202 -32.65 16.18 2.55
N ARG A 203 -33.51 16.12 1.53
CA ARG A 203 -33.20 15.43 0.26
C ARG A 203 -32.01 16.05 -0.45
N LYS A 204 -31.93 17.38 -0.48
CA LYS A 204 -30.79 18.09 -1.07
C LYS A 204 -29.50 17.80 -0.30
N GLY A 205 -29.54 17.87 1.04
CA GLY A 205 -28.40 17.55 1.89
C GLY A 205 -27.90 16.12 1.70
N ARG A 206 -28.81 15.14 1.71
CA ARG A 206 -28.50 13.73 1.48
C ARG A 206 -27.94 13.46 0.09
N SER A 207 -28.50 14.08 -0.95
CA SER A 207 -27.98 13.96 -2.32
C SER A 207 -26.57 14.52 -2.43
N ALA A 208 -26.30 15.70 -1.85
CA ALA A 208 -24.96 16.30 -1.87
C ALA A 208 -23.93 15.42 -1.14
N TYR A 209 -24.27 14.95 0.07
CA TYR A 209 -23.45 14.02 0.84
C TYR A 209 -23.08 12.78 0.03
N ARG A 210 -24.06 12.12 -0.62
CA ARG A 210 -23.81 10.91 -1.41
C ARG A 210 -22.94 11.16 -2.63
N THR A 211 -23.18 12.27 -3.35
CA THR A 211 -22.37 12.63 -4.53
C THR A 211 -20.92 12.91 -4.14
N GLU A 212 -20.71 13.72 -3.10
CA GLU A 212 -19.36 14.08 -2.66
C GLU A 212 -18.63 12.88 -2.02
N LEU A 213 -19.33 12.01 -1.28
CA LEU A 213 -18.76 10.77 -0.75
C LEU A 213 -18.33 9.82 -1.86
N SER A 214 -19.14 9.69 -2.92
CA SER A 214 -18.79 8.89 -4.10
C SER A 214 -17.51 9.42 -4.77
N GLU A 215 -17.41 10.74 -4.98
CA GLU A 215 -16.23 11.37 -5.55
C GLU A 215 -14.99 11.19 -4.66
N MET A 216 -15.14 11.36 -3.35
CA MET A 216 -14.06 11.18 -2.36
C MET A 216 -13.55 9.73 -2.35
N SER A 217 -14.48 8.77 -2.34
CA SER A 217 -14.20 7.33 -2.42
C SER A 217 -13.44 6.98 -3.70
N TYR A 218 -13.88 7.49 -4.85
CA TYR A 218 -13.23 7.28 -6.13
C TYR A 218 -11.80 7.86 -6.18
N LYS A 219 -11.61 9.09 -5.71
CA LYS A 219 -10.29 9.73 -5.65
C LYS A 219 -9.32 8.94 -4.76
N SER A 220 -9.79 8.48 -3.62
CA SER A 220 -9.00 7.64 -2.71
C SER A 220 -8.61 6.31 -3.37
N LEU A 221 -9.56 5.66 -4.04
CA LEU A 221 -9.32 4.42 -4.77
C LEU A 221 -8.25 4.61 -5.87
N LEU A 222 -8.40 5.63 -6.72
CA LEU A 222 -7.41 5.95 -7.76
C LEU A 222 -6.03 6.26 -7.18
N ALA A 223 -5.95 6.99 -6.07
CA ALA A 223 -4.68 7.28 -5.42
C ALA A 223 -4.02 5.98 -4.93
N ALA A 224 -4.78 5.10 -4.29
CA ALA A 224 -4.32 3.80 -3.80
C ALA A 224 -3.82 2.90 -4.95
N GLU A 225 -4.56 2.83 -6.06
CA GLU A 225 -4.16 2.07 -7.26
C GLU A 225 -2.86 2.59 -7.87
N ASN A 226 -2.71 3.91 -7.95
CA ASN A 226 -1.50 4.54 -8.47
C ASN A 226 -0.28 4.23 -7.60
N GLU A 227 -0.41 4.30 -6.27
CA GLU A 227 0.67 3.94 -5.35
C GLU A 227 1.00 2.45 -5.38
N TYR A 228 0.00 1.57 -5.50
CA TYR A 228 0.22 0.14 -5.69
C TYR A 228 1.01 -0.15 -6.98
N ALA A 229 0.63 0.50 -8.09
CA ALA A 229 1.34 0.37 -9.36
C ALA A 229 2.79 0.86 -9.27
N LYS A 230 3.05 1.96 -8.53
CA LYS A 230 4.42 2.44 -8.26
C LYS A 230 5.21 1.44 -7.42
N ALA A 231 4.62 0.90 -6.34
CA ALA A 231 5.27 -0.07 -5.47
C ALA A 231 5.65 -1.36 -6.22
N ARG A 232 4.77 -1.85 -7.11
CA ARG A 232 5.04 -2.99 -7.99
C ARG A 232 6.18 -2.69 -8.97
N LYS A 233 6.21 -1.50 -9.58
CA LYS A 233 7.32 -1.07 -10.45
C LYS A 233 8.65 -0.93 -9.71
N ALA A 234 8.61 -0.59 -8.41
CA ALA A 234 9.77 -0.52 -7.54
C ALA A 234 10.31 -1.91 -7.13
N GLY A 235 9.68 -3.00 -7.57
CA GLY A 235 10.17 -4.37 -7.36
C GLY A 235 9.75 -5.01 -6.04
N ARG A 236 8.71 -4.47 -5.37
CA ARG A 236 8.13 -5.09 -4.16
C ARG A 236 7.55 -6.48 -4.47
N SER A 237 7.74 -7.41 -3.55
CA SER A 237 7.29 -8.80 -3.71
C SER A 237 5.76 -8.88 -3.62
N ALA A 238 5.19 -9.97 -4.16
CA ALA A 238 3.76 -10.22 -4.05
C ALA A 238 3.33 -10.39 -2.58
N GLU A 239 4.18 -11.00 -1.75
CA GLU A 239 3.92 -11.14 -0.31
C GLU A 239 3.85 -9.77 0.38
N GLU A 240 4.79 -8.86 0.10
CA GLU A 240 4.80 -7.50 0.66
C GLU A 240 3.55 -6.69 0.26
N LEU A 241 3.03 -6.92 -0.95
CA LEU A 241 1.89 -6.17 -1.50
C LEU A 241 0.53 -6.82 -1.22
N SER A 242 0.50 -8.05 -0.71
CA SER A 242 -0.73 -8.86 -0.57
C SER A 242 -1.84 -8.19 0.24
N GLN A 243 -1.50 -7.53 1.35
CA GLN A 243 -2.46 -6.82 2.18
C GLN A 243 -3.07 -5.63 1.45
N ALA A 244 -2.24 -4.81 0.79
CA ALA A 244 -2.71 -3.65 0.02
C ALA A 244 -3.58 -4.09 -1.17
N GLU A 245 -3.23 -5.19 -1.84
CA GLU A 245 -4.00 -5.77 -2.94
C GLU A 245 -5.38 -6.27 -2.49
N SER A 246 -5.46 -6.92 -1.33
CA SER A 246 -6.73 -7.37 -0.75
C SER A 246 -7.65 -6.20 -0.40
N LEU A 247 -7.10 -5.15 0.21
CA LEU A 247 -7.83 -3.93 0.57
C LEU A 247 -8.32 -3.19 -0.69
N LEU A 248 -7.48 -3.05 -1.71
CA LEU A 248 -7.86 -2.45 -3.00
C LEU A 248 -8.98 -3.21 -3.68
N SER A 249 -8.87 -4.54 -3.75
CA SER A 249 -9.90 -5.39 -4.36
C SER A 249 -11.24 -5.25 -3.63
N SER A 250 -11.22 -5.22 -2.29
CA SER A 250 -12.40 -4.96 -1.47
C SER A 250 -12.98 -3.56 -1.72
N ALA A 251 -12.13 -2.53 -1.78
CA ALA A 251 -12.55 -1.16 -2.05
C ALA A 251 -13.23 -1.01 -3.42
N GLN A 252 -12.70 -1.65 -4.47
CA GLN A 252 -13.29 -1.67 -5.82
C GLN A 252 -14.66 -2.34 -5.82
N GLN A 253 -14.77 -3.50 -5.17
CA GLN A 253 -16.03 -4.22 -5.05
C GLN A 253 -17.09 -3.36 -4.34
N LEU A 254 -16.74 -2.77 -3.19
CA LEU A 254 -17.64 -1.92 -2.41
C LEU A 254 -18.07 -0.67 -3.20
N TYR A 255 -17.15 -0.07 -3.96
CA TYR A 255 -17.47 1.06 -4.84
C TYR A 255 -18.52 0.70 -5.90
N SER A 256 -18.41 -0.50 -6.48
CA SER A 256 -19.39 -1.00 -7.46
C SER A 256 -20.75 -1.38 -6.85
N GLN A 257 -20.80 -1.60 -5.53
CA GLN A 257 -21.99 -1.96 -4.75
C GLN A 257 -22.64 -0.75 -4.04
N PRO A 258 -22.53 0.44 -4.64
CA PRO A 258 -22.71 1.76 -4.02
C PRO A 258 -22.32 1.98 -2.54
N ASP A 259 -21.46 1.16 -1.94
CA ASP A 259 -21.02 1.34 -0.55
C ASP A 259 -19.76 2.23 -0.51
N HIS A 260 -19.96 3.50 -0.83
CA HIS A 260 -18.87 4.48 -0.96
C HIS A 260 -18.17 4.77 0.36
N LEU A 261 -18.87 4.65 1.50
CA LEU A 261 -18.29 4.88 2.82
C LEU A 261 -17.25 3.79 3.16
N GLN A 262 -17.64 2.52 3.03
CA GLN A 262 -16.71 1.42 3.27
C GLN A 262 -15.60 1.37 2.21
N SER A 263 -15.93 1.65 0.94
CA SER A 263 -14.93 1.75 -0.12
C SER A 263 -13.87 2.84 0.19
N TYR A 264 -14.29 4.00 0.72
CA TYR A 264 -13.37 5.06 1.11
C TYR A 264 -12.44 4.64 2.26
N LEU A 265 -12.96 3.94 3.29
CA LEU A 265 -12.15 3.39 4.38
C LEU A 265 -11.13 2.37 3.88
N GLN A 266 -11.55 1.40 3.06
CA GLN A 266 -10.68 0.33 2.55
C GLN A 266 -9.58 0.89 1.63
N SER A 267 -9.90 1.83 0.75
CA SER A 267 -8.90 2.49 -0.10
C SER A 267 -7.92 3.36 0.70
N SER A 268 -8.39 4.04 1.76
CA SER A 268 -7.52 4.80 2.66
C SER A 268 -6.58 3.88 3.46
N ASN A 269 -7.06 2.72 3.91
CA ASN A 269 -6.22 1.69 4.53
C ASN A 269 -5.15 1.17 3.57
N ALA A 270 -5.51 0.91 2.31
CA ALA A 270 -4.55 0.48 1.29
C ALA A 270 -3.45 1.53 1.08
N LEU A 271 -3.81 2.82 1.02
CA LEU A 271 -2.84 3.93 0.95
C LEU A 271 -1.90 3.97 2.14
N ALA A 272 -2.39 3.77 3.36
CA ALA A 272 -1.54 3.74 4.55
C ALA A 272 -0.53 2.58 4.52
N VAL A 273 -0.98 1.38 4.15
CA VAL A 273 -0.08 0.21 3.97
C VAL A 273 0.99 0.50 2.92
N LEU A 274 0.60 1.05 1.77
CA LEU A 274 1.53 1.39 0.69
C LEU A 274 2.52 2.49 1.11
N SER A 275 2.09 3.49 1.88
CA SER A 275 2.97 4.53 2.41
C SER A 275 3.99 3.97 3.40
N LEU A 276 3.59 3.04 4.28
CA LEU A 276 4.50 2.36 5.21
C LEU A 276 5.55 1.52 4.46
N LEU A 277 5.12 0.82 3.41
CA LEU A 277 6.03 0.10 2.53
C LEU A 277 6.98 1.05 1.78
N SER A 278 6.53 2.24 1.39
CA SER A 278 7.40 3.23 0.74
C SER A 278 8.48 3.76 1.71
N ASN A 279 8.07 4.14 2.93
CA ASN A 279 8.98 4.71 3.94
C ASN A 279 10.03 3.69 4.42
N SER A 280 9.64 2.44 4.65
CA SER A 280 10.60 1.38 5.03
C SER A 280 11.65 1.11 3.94
N ALA A 281 11.32 1.33 2.66
CA ALA A 281 12.30 1.25 1.56
C ALA A 281 13.29 2.42 1.59
N LEU A 282 12.84 3.62 1.94
CA LEU A 282 13.69 4.80 2.02
C LEU A 282 14.70 4.65 3.16
N ASP A 283 14.26 4.19 4.32
CA ASP A 283 15.13 3.94 5.47
C ASP A 283 16.16 2.84 5.17
N ALA A 284 15.73 1.71 4.59
CA ALA A 284 16.64 0.63 4.21
C ALA A 284 17.68 1.06 3.14
N LYS A 285 17.29 1.96 2.23
CA LYS A 285 18.23 2.53 1.23
C LYS A 285 19.20 3.53 1.84
N ALA A 286 18.75 4.34 2.81
CA ALA A 286 19.62 5.26 3.55
C ALA A 286 20.66 4.48 4.38
N ASP A 287 20.23 3.44 5.08
CA ASP A 287 21.10 2.54 5.84
C ASP A 287 22.10 1.82 4.92
N ALA A 288 21.65 1.32 3.77
CA ALA A 288 22.53 0.68 2.79
C ALA A 288 23.59 1.63 2.22
N ALA A 289 23.24 2.91 2.00
CA ALA A 289 24.19 3.93 1.57
C ALA A 289 25.24 4.22 2.66
N GLY A 290 24.83 4.29 3.92
CA GLY A 290 25.74 4.41 5.06
C GLY A 290 26.70 3.22 5.18
N GLN A 291 26.18 2.00 5.04
CA GLN A 291 26.99 0.77 5.07
C GLN A 291 27.96 0.68 3.88
N LEU A 292 27.56 1.13 2.68
CA LEU A 292 28.44 1.16 1.52
C LEU A 292 29.66 2.07 1.74
N ALA A 293 29.48 3.22 2.39
CA ALA A 293 30.57 4.12 2.73
C ALA A 293 31.57 3.48 3.71
N GLN A 294 31.08 2.76 4.72
CA GLN A 294 31.94 1.99 5.62
C GLN A 294 32.68 0.88 4.86
N LEU A 295 31.98 0.13 4.02
CA LEU A 295 32.54 -0.96 3.26
C LEU A 295 33.64 -0.48 2.28
N LYS A 296 33.53 0.75 1.77
CA LYS A 296 34.58 1.40 0.96
C LYS A 296 35.87 1.64 1.75
N ALA A 297 35.76 2.08 3.00
CA ALA A 297 36.92 2.23 3.86
C ALA A 297 37.58 0.88 4.15
N GLU A 298 36.77 -0.14 4.48
CA GLU A 298 37.24 -1.51 4.73
C GLU A 298 37.91 -2.12 3.48
N PHE A 299 37.32 -1.93 2.30
CA PHE A 299 37.91 -2.39 1.03
C PHE A 299 39.23 -1.71 0.73
N THR A 300 39.34 -0.39 0.96
CA THR A 300 40.58 0.35 0.73
C THR A 300 41.70 -0.13 1.65
N ALA A 301 41.40 -0.37 2.93
CA ALA A 301 42.35 -0.94 3.89
C ALA A 301 42.78 -2.36 3.48
N ALA A 302 41.81 -3.22 3.17
CA ALA A 302 42.07 -4.59 2.72
C ALA A 302 42.89 -4.64 1.42
N LEU A 303 42.72 -3.66 0.53
CA LEU A 303 43.48 -3.57 -0.72
C LEU A 303 44.94 -3.23 -0.46
N ALA A 304 45.21 -2.26 0.42
CA ALA A 304 46.58 -1.92 0.81
C ALA A 304 47.30 -3.11 1.47
N GLU A 305 46.61 -3.83 2.35
CA GLU A 305 47.16 -5.04 2.98
C GLU A 305 47.38 -6.18 1.98
N ALA A 306 46.46 -6.38 1.04
CA ALA A 306 46.61 -7.39 -0.01
C ALA A 306 47.76 -7.06 -0.96
N SER A 307 47.97 -5.79 -1.32
CA SER A 307 49.10 -5.33 -2.12
C SER A 307 50.44 -5.56 -1.40
N ALA A 308 50.54 -5.20 -0.12
CA ALA A 308 51.75 -5.47 0.66
C ALA A 308 52.06 -6.97 0.79
N ALA A 309 51.02 -7.79 1.01
CA ALA A 309 51.16 -9.25 1.02
C ALA A 309 51.58 -9.80 -0.35
N TYR A 310 51.06 -9.22 -1.44
CA TYR A 310 51.40 -9.59 -2.81
C TYR A 310 52.88 -9.32 -3.13
N ASP A 311 53.40 -8.15 -2.77
CA ASP A 311 54.79 -7.79 -3.06
C ASP A 311 55.77 -8.74 -2.37
N ASN A 312 55.54 -9.04 -1.08
CA ASN A 312 56.33 -10.01 -0.33
C ASN A 312 56.19 -11.43 -0.94
N TYR A 313 54.97 -11.86 -1.20
CA TYR A 313 54.67 -13.16 -1.80
C TYR A 313 55.37 -13.34 -3.15
N SER A 314 55.28 -12.34 -4.03
CA SER A 314 55.85 -12.35 -5.38
C SER A 314 57.38 -12.41 -5.33
N SER A 315 58.00 -11.60 -4.46
CA SER A 315 59.45 -11.62 -4.23
C SER A 315 59.92 -13.03 -3.81
N GLN A 316 59.29 -13.63 -2.81
CA GLN A 316 59.67 -14.96 -2.34
C GLN A 316 59.39 -16.05 -3.38
N TYR A 317 58.27 -15.97 -4.10
CA TYR A 317 57.96 -16.90 -5.18
C TYR A 317 59.04 -16.90 -6.28
N SER A 318 59.62 -15.73 -6.57
CA SER A 318 60.68 -15.59 -7.57
C SER A 318 62.01 -16.24 -7.13
N SER A 319 62.32 -16.29 -5.84
CA SER A 319 63.50 -16.99 -5.33
C SER A 319 63.34 -18.51 -5.28
N LEU A 320 62.10 -19.04 -5.34
CA LEU A 320 61.87 -20.48 -5.27
C LEU A 320 62.32 -21.23 -6.53
N SER A 321 62.73 -22.49 -6.32
CA SER A 321 62.98 -23.44 -7.40
C SER A 321 61.71 -23.76 -8.19
N SER A 322 61.86 -24.21 -9.44
CA SER A 322 60.73 -24.62 -10.29
C SER A 322 59.85 -25.70 -9.65
N GLN A 323 60.41 -26.59 -8.84
CA GLN A 323 59.66 -27.65 -8.17
C GLN A 323 58.88 -27.10 -6.96
N SER A 324 59.50 -26.22 -6.17
CA SER A 324 58.84 -25.56 -5.03
C SER A 324 57.72 -24.63 -5.50
N ARG A 325 57.92 -23.91 -6.61
CA ARG A 325 56.88 -23.07 -7.23
C ARG A 325 55.62 -23.85 -7.59
N LYS A 326 55.75 -25.09 -8.07
CA LYS A 326 54.60 -25.97 -8.40
C LYS A 326 53.77 -26.38 -7.18
N GLN A 327 54.32 -26.25 -5.97
CA GLN A 327 53.63 -26.58 -4.72
C GLN A 327 52.91 -25.37 -4.10
N MET A 328 53.08 -24.18 -4.67
CA MET A 328 52.42 -22.98 -4.18
C MET A 328 50.95 -22.96 -4.60
N PRO A 329 50.03 -22.48 -3.74
CA PRO A 329 48.58 -22.54 -3.98
C PRO A 329 48.09 -21.60 -5.10
N LEU A 330 48.92 -20.64 -5.50
CA LEU A 330 48.65 -19.68 -6.57
C LEU A 330 49.97 -19.21 -7.19
N THR A 331 49.91 -18.59 -8.36
CA THR A 331 51.03 -17.85 -8.95
C THR A 331 50.87 -16.35 -8.66
N PRO A 332 51.95 -15.54 -8.74
CA PRO A 332 51.82 -14.09 -8.65
C PRO A 332 50.86 -13.50 -9.70
N SER A 333 50.85 -14.03 -10.93
CA SER A 333 49.90 -13.60 -11.96
C SER A 333 48.44 -13.89 -11.58
N ALA A 334 48.17 -15.06 -10.98
CA ALA A 334 46.83 -15.42 -10.52
C ALA A 334 46.38 -14.57 -9.32
N ALA A 335 47.30 -14.27 -8.39
CA ALA A 335 47.04 -13.38 -7.26
C ALA A 335 46.65 -11.98 -7.75
N GLN A 336 47.49 -11.40 -8.61
CA GLN A 336 47.28 -10.06 -9.17
C GLN A 336 45.97 -9.96 -9.95
N SER A 337 45.65 -10.98 -10.74
CA SER A 337 44.37 -11.07 -11.48
C SER A 337 43.18 -11.06 -10.53
N LYS A 338 43.23 -11.83 -9.43
CA LYS A 338 42.16 -11.86 -8.42
C LYS A 338 42.01 -10.54 -7.67
N ILE A 339 43.11 -9.87 -7.31
CA ILE A 339 43.10 -8.53 -6.69
C ILE A 339 42.48 -7.51 -7.65
N SER A 340 42.95 -7.47 -8.90
CA SER A 340 42.44 -6.55 -9.92
C SER A 340 40.96 -6.80 -10.23
N SER A 341 40.54 -8.07 -10.25
CA SER A 341 39.14 -8.47 -10.43
C SER A 341 38.26 -7.98 -9.29
N ALA A 342 38.69 -8.12 -8.03
CA ALA A 342 37.97 -7.57 -6.88
C ALA A 342 37.86 -6.04 -7.01
N GLN A 343 38.95 -5.34 -7.29
CA GLN A 343 38.94 -3.88 -7.46
C GLN A 343 37.97 -3.42 -8.57
N ALA A 344 37.95 -4.10 -9.73
CA ALA A 344 37.03 -3.80 -10.82
C ALA A 344 35.57 -4.07 -10.46
N LYS A 345 35.28 -5.17 -9.75
CA LYS A 345 33.94 -5.48 -9.25
C LYS A 345 33.47 -4.46 -8.24
N PHE A 346 34.33 -4.04 -7.31
CA PHE A 346 34.01 -3.01 -6.32
C PHE A 346 33.65 -1.69 -7.00
N SER A 347 34.49 -1.25 -7.94
CA SER A 347 34.26 -0.02 -8.72
C SER A 347 33.00 -0.08 -9.58
N SER A 348 32.58 -1.29 -9.99
CA SER A 348 31.33 -1.49 -10.75
C SER A 348 30.12 -1.46 -9.83
N ALA A 349 30.23 -2.03 -8.63
CA ALA A 349 29.18 -2.03 -7.62
C ALA A 349 28.86 -0.61 -7.14
N GLU A 350 29.87 0.24 -6.94
CA GLU A 350 29.68 1.66 -6.56
C GLU A 350 28.90 2.48 -7.61
N LYS A 351 28.86 2.05 -8.87
CA LYS A 351 28.15 2.74 -9.96
C LYS A 351 26.69 2.32 -10.08
N LEU A 352 26.24 1.32 -9.30
CA LEU A 352 24.86 0.87 -9.32
C LEU A 352 23.95 1.90 -8.64
N SER A 353 22.83 2.22 -9.29
CA SER A 353 21.83 3.16 -8.76
C SER A 353 20.98 2.58 -7.61
N ASP A 354 21.00 1.25 -7.45
CA ASP A 354 20.30 0.54 -6.38
C ASP A 354 21.27 0.28 -5.22
N PRO A 355 21.11 0.96 -4.05
CA PRO A 355 22.03 0.86 -2.92
C PRO A 355 22.19 -0.56 -2.36
N LEU A 356 21.13 -1.38 -2.40
CA LEU A 356 21.18 -2.75 -1.87
C LEU A 356 22.02 -3.66 -2.78
N LYS A 357 21.86 -3.52 -4.10
CA LYS A 357 22.70 -4.24 -5.07
C LYS A 357 24.15 -3.74 -5.05
N ALA A 358 24.35 -2.43 -4.90
CA ALA A 358 25.66 -1.83 -4.72
C ALA A 358 26.37 -2.43 -3.48
N LEU A 359 25.68 -2.46 -2.34
CA LEU A 359 26.21 -3.03 -1.09
C LEU A 359 26.55 -4.52 -1.24
N SER A 360 25.64 -5.33 -1.79
CA SER A 360 25.87 -6.77 -2.01
C SER A 360 27.10 -7.02 -2.90
N GLY A 361 27.17 -6.34 -4.05
CA GLY A 361 28.28 -6.49 -4.99
C GLY A 361 29.61 -6.00 -4.43
N ALA A 362 29.59 -4.95 -3.62
CA ALA A 362 30.76 -4.44 -2.93
C ALA A 362 31.24 -5.42 -1.84
N ASN A 363 30.33 -6.05 -1.08
CA ASN A 363 30.66 -7.02 -0.04
C ASN A 363 31.26 -8.31 -0.65
N GLU A 364 30.68 -8.82 -1.73
CA GLU A 364 31.26 -9.96 -2.48
C GLU A 364 32.70 -9.66 -2.93
N SER A 365 32.95 -8.44 -3.39
CA SER A 365 34.28 -8.01 -3.79
C SER A 365 35.27 -7.97 -2.61
N LEU A 366 34.84 -7.43 -1.46
CA LEU A 366 35.64 -7.45 -0.23
C LEU A 366 35.99 -8.88 0.19
N GLN A 367 35.02 -9.80 0.18
CA GLN A 367 35.26 -11.21 0.51
C GLN A 367 36.25 -11.87 -0.46
N GLN A 368 36.15 -11.58 -1.76
CA GLN A 368 37.10 -12.06 -2.76
C GLN A 368 38.52 -11.56 -2.48
N LEU A 369 38.68 -10.29 -2.10
CA LEU A 369 39.96 -9.68 -1.75
C LEU A 369 40.56 -10.27 -0.46
N LEU A 370 39.75 -10.43 0.58
CA LEU A 370 40.17 -11.05 1.84
C LEU A 370 40.62 -12.50 1.64
N SER A 371 39.91 -13.26 0.80
CA SER A 371 40.27 -14.65 0.47
C SER A 371 41.62 -14.75 -0.24
N VAL A 372 41.93 -13.86 -1.19
CA VAL A 372 43.23 -13.89 -1.88
C VAL A 372 44.37 -13.47 -0.94
N ARG A 373 44.14 -12.46 -0.09
CA ARG A 373 45.10 -12.04 0.95
C ARG A 373 45.44 -13.20 1.88
N GLN A 374 44.42 -13.89 2.38
CA GLN A 374 44.59 -15.04 3.26
C GLN A 374 45.39 -16.16 2.58
N SER A 375 45.06 -16.48 1.32
CA SER A 375 45.78 -17.51 0.55
C SER A 375 47.28 -17.19 0.40
N MET A 376 47.64 -15.91 0.21
CA MET A 376 49.04 -15.47 0.15
C MET A 376 49.73 -15.56 1.52
N GLN A 377 49.06 -15.14 2.60
CA GLN A 377 49.59 -15.22 3.96
C GLN A 377 49.83 -16.66 4.41
N GLU A 378 48.89 -17.57 4.12
CA GLU A 378 49.04 -19.00 4.39
C GLU A 378 50.22 -19.59 3.62
N ALA A 379 50.40 -19.20 2.36
CA ALA A 379 51.54 -19.64 1.56
C ALA A 379 52.88 -19.12 2.11
N LEU A 380 52.95 -17.85 2.53
CA LEU A 380 54.13 -17.28 3.19
C LEU A 380 54.42 -17.97 4.54
N SER A 381 53.40 -18.27 5.34
CA SER A 381 53.57 -19.04 6.58
C SER A 381 54.07 -20.46 6.32
N GLY A 382 53.56 -21.11 5.27
CA GLY A 382 54.05 -22.40 4.79
C GLY A 382 55.53 -22.34 4.42
N LEU A 383 55.93 -21.30 3.66
CA LEU A 383 57.33 -21.06 3.31
C LEU A 383 58.21 -20.85 4.54
N GLN A 384 57.76 -20.05 5.50
CA GLN A 384 58.48 -19.84 6.76
C GLN A 384 58.72 -21.17 7.49
N LYS A 385 57.70 -22.03 7.60
CA LYS A 385 57.83 -23.34 8.27
C LYS A 385 58.78 -24.26 7.51
N SER A 386 58.68 -24.30 6.18
CA SER A 386 59.57 -25.10 5.33
C SER A 386 61.02 -24.62 5.42
N ALA A 387 61.26 -23.31 5.33
CA ALA A 387 62.58 -22.71 5.46
C ALA A 387 63.21 -23.01 6.83
N TYR A 388 62.42 -22.87 7.90
CA TYR A 388 62.86 -23.24 9.24
C TYR A 388 63.26 -24.72 9.31
N SER A 389 62.42 -25.62 8.80
CA SER A 389 62.69 -27.06 8.83
C SER A 389 63.95 -27.41 8.05
N SER A 390 64.11 -26.91 6.81
CA SER A 390 65.32 -27.15 6.01
C SER A 390 66.56 -26.57 6.67
N LEU A 391 66.46 -25.39 7.30
CA LEU A 391 67.57 -24.79 8.03
C LEU A 391 68.02 -25.66 9.21
N GLN A 392 67.09 -26.25 9.97
CA GLN A 392 67.46 -27.18 11.05
C GLN A 392 68.15 -28.44 10.51
N VAL A 393 67.68 -28.99 9.39
CA VAL A 393 68.33 -30.14 8.74
C VAL A 393 69.73 -29.76 8.24
N ALA A 394 69.89 -28.58 7.65
CA ALA A 394 71.19 -28.07 7.23
C ALA A 394 72.17 -27.94 8.40
N LYS A 395 71.74 -27.41 9.55
CA LYS A 395 72.55 -27.36 10.79
C LYS A 395 73.05 -28.73 11.21
N VAL A 396 72.16 -29.73 11.23
CA VAL A 396 72.52 -31.11 11.59
C VAL A 396 73.52 -31.69 10.58
N ALA A 397 73.31 -31.45 9.28
CA ALA A 397 74.20 -31.95 8.23
C ALA A 397 75.62 -31.36 8.35
N VAL A 398 75.74 -30.05 8.61
CA VAL A 398 77.05 -29.39 8.82
C VAL A 398 77.74 -29.93 10.09
N ALA A 399 76.99 -30.10 11.18
CA ALA A 399 77.52 -30.67 12.41
C ALA A 399 78.06 -32.11 12.19
N GLU A 400 77.39 -32.90 11.36
CA GLU A 400 77.81 -34.26 11.03
C GLU A 400 79.09 -34.30 10.17
N VAL A 401 79.22 -33.41 9.18
CA VAL A 401 80.44 -33.25 8.38
C VAL A 401 81.64 -32.95 9.29
N LYS A 402 81.47 -32.02 10.23
CA LYS A 402 82.50 -31.68 11.23
C LYS A 402 82.85 -32.87 12.11
N ARG A 403 81.85 -33.57 12.63
CA ARG A 403 82.03 -34.72 13.51
C ARG A 403 82.84 -35.83 12.84
N LYS A 404 82.61 -36.08 11.55
CA LYS A 404 83.33 -37.11 10.79
C LYS A 404 84.64 -36.64 10.16
N GLY A 405 84.97 -35.35 10.26
CA GLY A 405 86.14 -34.77 9.59
C GLY A 405 86.09 -34.90 8.07
N ALA A 406 84.89 -34.98 7.48
CA ALA A 406 84.72 -35.16 6.04
C ALA A 406 85.04 -33.85 5.29
N GLY A 407 85.88 -33.90 4.25
CA GLY A 407 86.15 -32.75 3.37
C GLY A 407 87.23 -31.75 3.81
N GLY A 408 87.90 -31.97 4.94
CA GLY A 408 88.96 -31.07 5.44
C GLY A 408 88.45 -29.74 6.02
N ALA A 409 89.37 -28.95 6.60
CA ALA A 409 89.04 -27.72 7.34
C ALA A 409 88.39 -26.64 6.45
N ASP A 410 88.87 -26.48 5.21
CA ASP A 410 88.40 -25.43 4.29
C ASP A 410 86.94 -25.66 3.85
N SER A 411 86.56 -26.91 3.54
CA SER A 411 85.19 -27.26 3.15
C SER A 411 84.21 -27.08 4.32
N SER A 412 84.64 -27.37 5.55
CA SER A 412 83.83 -27.14 6.74
C SER A 412 83.61 -25.65 7.01
N ALA A 413 84.65 -24.82 6.84
CA ALA A 413 84.54 -23.38 7.01
C ALA A 413 83.60 -22.75 5.97
N GLN A 414 83.63 -23.25 4.73
CA GLN A 414 82.71 -22.80 3.67
C GLN A 414 81.25 -23.15 3.99
N LEU A 415 80.97 -24.35 4.50
CA LEU A 415 79.63 -24.74 4.94
C LEU A 415 79.11 -23.89 6.11
N ASP A 416 79.97 -23.50 7.06
CA ASP A 416 79.60 -22.61 8.17
C ASP A 416 79.24 -21.21 7.69
N SER A 417 79.98 -20.69 6.71
CA SER A 417 79.69 -19.39 6.09
C SER A 417 78.33 -19.41 5.39
N GLU A 418 78.03 -20.46 4.61
CA GLU A 418 76.73 -20.61 3.94
C GLU A 418 75.59 -20.84 4.94
N LEU A 419 75.84 -21.57 6.03
CA LEU A 419 74.86 -21.76 7.11
C LEU A 419 74.52 -20.44 7.78
N SER A 420 75.52 -19.63 8.12
CA SER A 420 75.32 -18.29 8.69
C SER A 420 74.52 -17.39 7.74
N ARG A 421 74.75 -17.52 6.43
CA ARG A 421 73.99 -16.80 5.40
C ARG A 421 72.52 -17.28 5.34
N ALA A 422 72.28 -18.58 5.40
CA ALA A 422 70.93 -19.15 5.41
C ALA A 422 70.13 -18.73 6.66
N GLU A 423 70.79 -18.62 7.82
CA GLU A 423 70.20 -18.08 9.04
C GLU A 423 69.85 -16.60 8.90
N SER A 424 70.75 -15.80 8.32
CA SER A 424 70.51 -14.38 8.05
C SER A 424 69.32 -14.17 7.10
N PHE A 425 69.16 -14.99 6.07
CA PHE A 425 67.98 -14.94 5.22
C PHE A 425 66.70 -15.25 6.00
N TYR A 426 66.73 -16.24 6.89
CA TYR A 426 65.56 -16.59 7.70
C TYR A 426 65.15 -15.45 8.65
N THR A 427 66.10 -14.86 9.37
CA THR A 427 65.84 -13.77 10.33
C THR A 427 65.35 -12.50 9.64
N ASN A 428 65.77 -12.25 8.40
CA ASN A 428 65.32 -11.12 7.58
C ASN A 428 64.03 -11.42 6.76
N ALA A 429 63.31 -12.49 7.09
CA ALA A 429 62.07 -12.90 6.41
C ALA A 429 62.21 -13.27 4.91
N LEU A 430 63.42 -13.55 4.45
CA LEU A 430 63.71 -14.05 3.10
C LEU A 430 63.66 -15.59 3.09
N TYR A 431 62.47 -16.15 3.38
CA TYR A 431 62.32 -17.58 3.63
C TYR A 431 62.64 -18.45 2.40
N ALA A 432 62.26 -18.00 1.20
CA ALA A 432 62.61 -18.71 -0.03
C ALA A 432 64.13 -18.80 -0.25
N ASP A 433 64.89 -17.71 -0.01
CA ASP A 433 66.35 -17.71 -0.13
C ASP A 433 67.00 -18.57 0.96
N SER A 434 66.48 -18.52 2.19
CA SER A 434 66.91 -19.41 3.29
C SER A 434 66.69 -20.88 2.97
N LEU A 435 65.54 -21.21 2.37
CA LEU A 435 65.20 -22.57 1.94
C LEU A 435 66.18 -23.07 0.86
N VAL A 436 66.45 -22.25 -0.17
CA VAL A 436 67.37 -22.59 -1.26
C VAL A 436 68.80 -22.75 -0.74
N ALA A 437 69.27 -21.86 0.14
CA ALA A 437 70.58 -21.95 0.76
C ALA A 437 70.71 -23.21 1.63
N SER A 438 69.69 -23.51 2.44
CA SER A 438 69.64 -24.72 3.27
C SER A 438 69.68 -26.01 2.43
N ASP A 439 68.92 -26.07 1.33
CA ASP A 439 68.96 -27.20 0.39
C ASP A 439 70.35 -27.36 -0.26
N GLY A 440 71.02 -26.25 -0.58
CA GLY A 440 72.39 -26.25 -1.09
C GLY A 440 73.39 -26.82 -0.09
N ILE A 441 73.30 -26.39 1.18
CA ILE A 441 74.12 -26.89 2.29
C ILE A 441 73.91 -28.39 2.50
N ILE A 442 72.65 -28.85 2.51
CA ILE A 442 72.33 -30.28 2.69
C ILE A 442 72.95 -31.12 1.57
N LYS A 443 72.85 -30.67 0.31
CA LYS A 443 73.44 -31.37 -0.83
C LYS A 443 74.98 -31.42 -0.73
N ALA A 444 75.61 -30.30 -0.41
CA ALA A 444 77.06 -30.22 -0.27
C ALA A 444 77.58 -31.09 0.90
N ALA A 445 76.92 -31.03 2.05
CA ALA A 445 77.24 -31.85 3.21
C ALA A 445 77.11 -33.35 2.92
N ASN A 446 76.03 -33.77 2.24
CA ASN A 446 75.84 -35.16 1.83
C ASN A 446 76.92 -35.63 0.85
N ALA A 447 77.33 -34.78 -0.10
CA ALA A 447 78.41 -35.11 -1.02
C ALA A 447 79.74 -35.36 -0.28
N LEU A 448 80.10 -34.50 0.67
CA LEU A 448 81.30 -34.65 1.49
C LEU A 448 81.26 -35.92 2.36
N LEU A 449 80.12 -36.21 2.98
CA LEU A 449 79.93 -37.41 3.79
C LEU A 449 80.02 -38.68 2.95
N SER A 450 79.50 -38.67 1.71
CA SER A 450 79.56 -39.82 0.79
C SER A 450 80.96 -40.09 0.22
N GLY A 451 81.81 -39.06 0.13
CA GLY A 451 83.20 -39.18 -0.34
C GLY A 451 84.20 -39.60 0.75
N SER A 452 83.79 -39.58 2.02
CA SER A 452 84.61 -40.11 3.12
C SER A 452 84.54 -41.64 3.12
N SER A 453 85.69 -42.33 3.07
CA SER A 453 85.79 -43.80 2.92
C SER A 453 85.32 -44.61 4.14
N GLN A 454 84.54 -44.01 5.05
CA GLN A 454 83.80 -44.70 6.10
C GLN A 454 82.32 -44.69 5.71
N GLY A 455 81.82 -45.87 5.33
CA GLY A 455 80.46 -46.07 4.82
C GLY A 455 79.39 -45.32 5.61
N ILE A 456 78.39 -44.84 4.88
CA ILE A 456 77.25 -44.11 5.44
C ILE A 456 76.48 -45.05 6.39
N ASP A 457 76.61 -44.82 7.70
CA ASP A 457 75.85 -45.56 8.72
C ASP A 457 74.34 -45.37 8.48
N ALA A 458 73.60 -46.48 8.49
CA ALA A 458 72.18 -46.58 8.14
C ALA A 458 71.29 -45.61 8.96
N LYS A 459 71.73 -45.18 10.15
CA LYS A 459 71.06 -44.16 10.97
C LYS A 459 71.07 -42.75 10.36
N THR A 460 72.05 -42.42 9.54
CA THR A 460 72.16 -41.10 8.86
C THR A 460 71.26 -41.05 7.61
N ILE A 461 71.16 -42.17 6.89
CA ILE A 461 70.17 -42.36 5.81
C ILE A 461 68.76 -42.34 6.41
N LEU A 462 68.55 -42.91 7.61
CA LEU A 462 67.27 -42.86 8.30
C LEU A 462 66.86 -41.42 8.66
N LEU A 463 67.77 -40.53 9.06
CA LEU A 463 67.45 -39.12 9.36
C LEU A 463 67.18 -38.29 8.10
N GLY A 464 67.93 -38.52 7.01
CA GLY A 464 67.62 -37.93 5.70
C GLY A 464 66.30 -38.44 5.12
N ALA A 465 65.99 -39.72 5.32
CA ALA A 465 64.73 -40.35 4.93
C ALA A 465 63.54 -39.88 5.79
N VAL A 466 63.71 -39.71 7.10
CA VAL A 466 62.69 -39.13 7.99
C VAL A 466 62.39 -37.68 7.60
N SER A 467 63.39 -36.94 7.13
CA SER A 467 63.21 -35.57 6.61
C SER A 467 62.45 -35.55 5.27
N LEU A 468 62.75 -36.49 4.36
CA LEU A 468 61.97 -36.71 3.13
C LEU A 468 60.54 -37.20 3.41
N ILE A 469 60.32 -38.00 4.45
CA ILE A 469 59.00 -38.45 4.90
C ILE A 469 58.21 -37.30 5.53
N PHE A 470 58.85 -36.38 6.26
CA PHE A 470 58.18 -35.18 6.78
C PHE A 470 57.81 -34.19 5.67
N ILE A 471 58.69 -33.98 4.68
CA ILE A 471 58.36 -33.19 3.48
C ILE A 471 57.24 -33.86 2.67
N ALA A 472 57.24 -35.19 2.54
CA ALA A 472 56.18 -35.94 1.88
C ALA A 472 54.86 -35.94 2.67
N ALA A 473 54.90 -35.97 4.01
CA ALA A 473 53.71 -35.92 4.87
C ALA A 473 53.07 -34.52 4.87
N ILE A 474 53.87 -33.45 4.84
CA ILE A 474 53.38 -32.08 4.69
C ILE A 474 52.80 -31.89 3.28
N ALA A 475 53.47 -32.39 2.23
CA ALA A 475 52.92 -32.39 0.87
C ALA A 475 51.61 -33.23 0.76
N TYR A 476 51.51 -34.36 1.45
CA TYR A 476 50.31 -35.20 1.51
C TYR A 476 49.15 -34.50 2.25
N TYR A 477 49.43 -33.78 3.35
CA TYR A 477 48.44 -32.99 4.07
C TYR A 477 47.88 -31.84 3.21
N PHE A 478 48.75 -31.13 2.47
CA PHE A 478 48.34 -30.08 1.52
C PHE A 478 47.61 -30.60 0.27
N LEU A 479 47.93 -31.81 -0.21
CA LEU A 479 47.25 -32.42 -1.36
C LEU A 479 45.86 -32.98 -1.01
N ASN A 480 45.65 -33.50 0.21
CA ASN A 480 44.36 -34.04 0.63
C ASN A 480 43.41 -32.99 1.24
N SER A 481 43.91 -31.86 1.75
CA SER A 481 43.04 -30.75 2.20
C SER A 481 42.36 -30.01 1.04
N GLN A 482 42.81 -30.24 -0.20
CA GLN A 482 42.19 -29.72 -1.44
C GLN A 482 41.19 -30.67 -2.10
N LYS A 483 40.93 -31.86 -1.53
CA LYS A 483 39.82 -32.70 -2.01
C LYS A 483 38.49 -32.06 -1.63
N LYS A 484 37.96 -31.25 -2.55
CA LYS A 484 36.54 -30.92 -2.63
C LYS A 484 35.75 -32.22 -2.44
N ARG A 485 34.90 -32.26 -1.41
CA ARG A 485 33.81 -33.22 -1.33
C ARG A 485 33.08 -33.14 -2.67
N ALA A 486 33.00 -34.28 -3.38
CA ALA A 486 32.09 -34.38 -4.51
C ALA A 486 30.68 -34.00 -4.01
N PRO A 487 29.90 -33.20 -4.78
CA PRO A 487 28.52 -32.95 -4.41
C PRO A 487 27.79 -34.29 -4.36
N PRO A 488 26.85 -34.49 -3.41
CA PRO A 488 26.08 -35.72 -3.35
C PRO A 488 25.33 -35.92 -4.68
N GLU A 489 25.45 -37.11 -5.25
CA GLU A 489 24.69 -37.51 -6.43
C GLU A 489 23.21 -37.22 -6.20
N LYS A 490 22.59 -36.55 -7.18
CA LYS A 490 21.13 -36.46 -7.26
C LYS A 490 20.60 -37.87 -7.41
N LYS A 491 19.99 -38.41 -6.35
CA LYS A 491 19.04 -39.51 -6.48
C LYS A 491 17.91 -39.01 -7.36
N GLU A 492 17.82 -39.55 -8.57
CA GLU A 492 16.60 -39.46 -9.37
C GLU A 492 15.46 -40.06 -8.53
N MET A 493 14.44 -39.26 -8.26
CA MET A 493 13.20 -39.79 -7.72
C MET A 493 12.52 -40.58 -8.85
N PRO A 494 11.98 -41.78 -8.58
CA PRO A 494 11.18 -42.50 -9.55
C PRO A 494 9.96 -41.65 -9.93
N LYS A 495 9.69 -41.55 -11.23
CA LYS A 495 8.47 -40.92 -11.75
C LYS A 495 7.26 -41.66 -11.18
N ALA A 496 6.39 -40.92 -10.49
CA ALA A 496 5.01 -41.29 -10.24
C ALA A 496 4.12 -40.58 -11.27
#